data_AF-A0A508YLY1-F1
#
_entry.id   AF-A0A508YLY1-F1
#
_cell.length_a   1.000
_cell.length_b   1.000
_cell.length_c   1.000
_cell.angle_alpha   90.00
_cell.angle_beta   90.00
_cell.angle_gamma   90.00
#
_symmetry.space_group_name_H-M   'P 1'
#
loop_
_entity.id
_entity.type
_entity.pdbx_description
1 polymer ?
#
loop_
_entity_poly.entity_id
_entity_poly.type
_entity_poly.pdbx_seq_one_letter_code
_entity_poly.pdbx_strand_id
1 'polypeptide(L)' 'MSLSPNEKEAVATALKGVDKATHAMLKALSGQHDDDQIIADLSIAIGELELAQSPLIAARNDLHERKEDNNG' A
#
# COMPACT_ATOMS: atom_id res chain seq x y z
N MET A 1 12.02 -19.55 2.77
CA MET A 1 11.10 -19.21 3.89
C MET A 1 9.85 -18.59 3.31
N SER A 2 8.67 -19.07 3.68
CA SER A 2 7.37 -18.51 3.26
C SER A 2 6.91 -17.41 4.22
N LEU A 3 6.10 -16.46 3.72
CA LEU A 3 5.50 -15.43 4.57
C LEU A 3 4.66 -16.05 5.70
N SER A 4 4.76 -15.48 6.90
CA SER A 4 3.89 -15.79 8.04
C SER A 4 2.45 -15.31 7.76
N PRO A 5 1.44 -15.76 8.52
CA PRO A 5 0.07 -15.25 8.39
C PRO A 5 0.00 -13.72 8.52
N ASN A 6 0.71 -13.13 9.49
CA ASN A 6 0.71 -11.68 9.71
C ASN A 6 1.35 -10.92 8.53
N GLU A 7 2.46 -11.43 7.98
CA GLU A 7 3.11 -10.81 6.82
C GLU A 7 2.22 -10.91 5.57
N LYS A 8 1.49 -12.01 5.39
CA LYS A 8 0.51 -12.15 4.30
C LYS A 8 -0.63 -11.15 4.45
N GLU A 9 -1.13 -10.94 5.66
CA GLU A 9 -2.18 -9.97 5.95
C GLU A 9 -1.72 -8.53 5.70
N ALA A 10 -0.48 -8.21 6.09
CA ALA A 10 0.14 -6.92 5.81
C ALA A 10 0.26 -6.65 4.29
N VAL A 11 0.74 -7.64 3.53
CA VAL A 11 0.79 -7.56 2.05
C VAL A 11 -0.62 -7.41 1.46
N ALA A 12 -1.60 -8.17 1.93
CA ALA A 12 -2.98 -8.07 1.45
C ALA A 12 -3.60 -6.70 1.73
N THR A 13 -3.33 -6.13 2.91
CA THR A 13 -3.79 -4.78 3.28
C THR A 13 -3.14 -3.71 2.40
N ALA A 14 -1.84 -3.82 2.14
CA ALA A 14 -1.14 -2.91 1.27
C ALA A 14 -1.66 -2.96 -0.17
N LEU A 15 -1.95 -4.16 -0.70
CA LEU A 15 -2.53 -4.32 -2.03
C LEU A 15 -3.91 -3.65 -2.14
N LYS A 16 -4.74 -3.72 -1.08
CA LYS A 16 -6.02 -2.99 -1.05
C LYS A 16 -5.83 -1.47 -1.10
N GLY A 17 -4.83 -0.93 -0.40
CA GLY A 17 -4.50 0.50 -0.45
C GLY A 17 -4.03 0.93 -1.85
N VAL A 18 -3.15 0.13 -2.48
CA VAL A 18 -2.71 0.36 -3.86
C VAL A 18 -3.87 0.32 -4.86
N ASP A 19 -4.80 -0.62 -4.70
CA ASP A 19 -6.00 -0.73 -5.53
C ASP A 19 -6.88 0.52 -5.43
N LYS A 20 -7.17 0.99 -4.21
CA LYS A 20 -7.92 2.22 -3.99
C LYS A 20 -7.21 3.45 -4.56
N ALA A 21 -5.90 3.56 -4.35
CA ALA A 21 -5.11 4.64 -4.91
C ALA A 21 -5.19 4.64 -6.44
N THR A 22 -5.12 3.46 -7.06
CA THR A 22 -5.27 3.31 -8.52
C THR A 22 -6.64 3.78 -8.99
N HIS A 23 -7.71 3.40 -8.29
CA HIS A 23 -9.06 3.87 -8.61
C HIS A 23 -9.21 5.39 -8.49
N ALA A 24 -8.65 6.00 -7.44
CA ALA A 24 -8.68 7.45 -7.25
C ALA A 24 -7.89 8.18 -8.37
N MET A 25 -6.72 7.66 -8.77
CA MET A 25 -5.97 8.21 -9.91
C MET A 25 -6.74 8.09 -11.24
N LEU A 26 -7.39 6.94 -11.49
CA LEU A 26 -8.22 6.77 -12.69
C LEU A 26 -9.40 7.74 -12.71
N LYS A 27 -10.02 7.96 -11.55
CA LYS A 27 -11.12 8.91 -11.37
C LYS A 27 -10.67 10.35 -11.67
N ALA A 28 -9.51 10.75 -11.17
CA ALA A 28 -8.89 12.04 -11.47
C ALA A 28 -8.62 12.25 -12.97
N LEU A 29 -8.26 11.19 -13.69
CA LEU A 29 -7.97 11.23 -15.13
C LEU A 29 -9.20 11.10 -16.05
N SER A 30 -10.39 10.85 -15.48
CA SER A 30 -11.61 10.57 -16.26
C SER A 30 -12.15 11.76 -17.08
N GLY A 31 -11.59 12.96 -16.90
CA GLY A 31 -11.97 14.17 -17.64
C GLY A 31 -13.34 14.76 -17.25
N GLN A 32 -13.97 14.23 -16.19
CA GLN A 32 -15.28 14.67 -15.69
C GLN A 32 -15.19 15.66 -14.52
N HIS A 33 -13.98 15.98 -14.06
CA HIS A 33 -13.72 16.74 -12.84
C HIS A 33 -13.08 18.09 -13.13
N ASP A 34 -13.39 19.08 -12.30
CA ASP A 34 -12.63 20.33 -12.22
C ASP A 34 -11.27 20.11 -11.51
N ASP A 35 -10.39 21.11 -11.59
CA ASP A 35 -9.03 21.01 -11.04
C ASP A 35 -9.04 20.70 -9.53
N ASP A 36 -9.99 21.25 -8.77
CA ASP A 36 -10.11 21.00 -7.33
C ASP A 36 -10.47 19.54 -7.03
N GLN A 37 -11.40 18.96 -7.80
CA GLN A 37 -11.77 17.55 -7.69
C GLN A 37 -10.64 16.61 -8.11
N ILE A 38 -9.86 16.98 -9.13
CA ILE A 38 -8.65 16.24 -9.55
C ILE A 38 -7.64 16.22 -8.40
N ILE A 39 -7.37 17.37 -7.78
CA ILE A 39 -6.43 17.49 -6.66
C ILE A 39 -6.93 16.67 -5.46
N ALA A 40 -8.23 16.71 -5.16
CA ALA A 40 -8.82 15.93 -4.07
C ALA A 40 -8.66 14.41 -4.29
N ASP A 41 -8.97 13.92 -5.49
CA ASP A 41 -8.83 12.49 -5.83
C ASP A 41 -7.36 12.05 -5.78
N LEU A 42 -6.42 12.87 -6.27
CA LEU A 42 -4.98 12.59 -6.18
C LEU A 42 -4.48 12.60 -4.72
N SER A 43 -5.03 13.48 -3.88
CA SER A 43 -4.68 13.52 -2.45
C SER A 43 -5.14 12.24 -1.72
N ILE A 44 -6.33 11.73 -2.06
CA ILE A 44 -6.80 10.43 -1.56
C ILE A 44 -5.86 9.31 -2.01
N ALA A 45 -5.43 9.31 -3.28
CA ALA A 45 -4.52 8.30 -3.80
C ALA A 45 -3.19 8.28 -3.03
N ILE A 46 -2.61 9.45 -2.76
CA ILE A 46 -1.37 9.58 -1.97
C ILE A 46 -1.57 9.00 -0.56
N GLY A 47 -2.66 9.39 0.12
CA GLY A 47 -2.95 8.89 1.47
C GLY A 47 -3.09 7.37 1.53
N GLU A 48 -3.77 6.75 0.56
CA GLU A 48 -3.90 5.29 0.50
C GLU A 48 -2.56 4.59 0.22
N LEU A 49 -1.66 5.20 -0.57
CA LEU A 49 -0.30 4.69 -0.80
C LEU A 49 0.58 4.79 0.46
N GLU A 50 0.49 5.89 1.20
CA GLU A 50 1.21 6.08 2.47
C GLU A 50 0.75 5.05 3.52
N LEU A 51 -0.56 4.84 3.64
CA LEU A 51 -1.14 3.83 4.51
C LEU A 51 -0.73 2.41 4.12
N ALA A 52 -0.63 2.11 2.81
CA ALA A 52 -0.17 0.82 2.31
C ALA A 52 1.33 0.57 2.57
N GLN A 53 2.13 1.63 2.65
CA GLN A 53 3.58 1.52 2.78
C GLN A 53 4.00 0.99 4.17
N SER A 54 3.38 1.47 5.24
CA SER A 54 3.78 1.13 6.62
C SER A 54 3.70 -0.38 6.91
N PRO A 55 2.60 -1.10 6.59
CA PRO A 55 2.52 -2.55 6.77
C PRO A 55 3.57 -3.33 5.97
N LEU A 56 3.92 -2.87 4.76
CA LEU A 56 4.94 -3.53 3.93
C LEU A 56 6.34 -3.38 4.51
N ILE A 57 6.66 -2.20 5.05
CA ILE A 57 7.94 -1.97 5.73
C ILE A 57 8.06 -2.88 6.95
N ALA A 58 7.01 -2.97 7.77
CA ALA A 58 6.98 -3.85 8.92
C ALA A 58 7.17 -5.33 8.51
N ALA A 59 6.37 -5.83 7.57
CA ALA A 59 6.47 -7.22 7.10
C ALA A 59 7.83 -7.54 6.48
N ARG A 60 8.47 -6.57 5.82
CA ARG A 60 9.84 -6.73 5.30
C ARG A 60 10.87 -6.86 6.43
N ASN A 61 10.75 -6.05 7.47
CA ASN A 61 11.65 -6.08 8.61
C ASN A 61 11.50 -7.40 9.39
N ASP A 62 10.26 -7.82 9.67
CA ASP A 62 9.97 -9.11 10.32
C ASP A 62 10.55 -10.31 9.54
N LEU A 63 10.45 -10.26 8.20
CA LEU A 63 11.03 -11.28 7.33
C LEU A 63 12.56 -11.25 7.33
N HIS A 64 13.17 -10.08 7.51
CA HIS A 64 14.61 -9.95 7.60
C HIS A 64 15.14 -10.54 8.92
N GLU A 65 14.55 -10.15 10.06
CA GLU A 65 14.91 -10.65 11.39
C GLU A 65 14.82 -12.18 11.45
N ARG A 66 13.72 -12.77 10.96
CA ARG A 66 13.58 -14.24 10.94
C ARG A 66 14.62 -14.94 10.07
N LYS A 67 15.11 -14.30 9.00
CA LYS A 67 16.18 -14.87 8.18
C LYS A 67 17.52 -14.84 8.91
N GLU A 68 17.77 -13.82 9.72
CA GLU A 68 18.96 -13.71 10.54
C GLU A 68 18.92 -14.73 11.68
N ASP A 69 17.78 -14.86 12.38
CA ASP A 69 17.56 -15.86 13.44
C ASP A 69 17.72 -17.30 12.94
N ASN A 70 17.27 -17.58 11.71
CA ASN A 70 17.39 -18.91 11.11
C ASN A 70 18.78 -19.23 10.53
N ASN A 71 19.67 -18.24 10.46
CA ASN A 71 21.06 -18.42 10.01
C ASN A 71 22.06 -18.40 11.18
N GLY A 72 21.58 -18.28 12.43
CA GLY A 72 22.37 -18.36 13.67
C GLY A 72 22.49 -19.77 14.24
#